data_AF-A0A948ZLJ9-F1
#
_entry.id   AF-A0A948ZLJ9-F1
#
_cell.length_a   1.000
_cell.length_b   1.000
_cell.length_c   1.000
_cell.angle_alpha   90.00
_cell.angle_beta   90.00
_cell.angle_gamma   90.00
#
_symmetry.space_group_name_H-M   'P 1'
#
loop_
_entity.id
_entity.type
_entity.pdbx_description
1 polymer ?
#
loop_
_entity_poly.entity_id
_entity_poly.type
_entity_poly.pdbx_seq_one_letter_code
_entity_poly.pdbx_strand_id
1 'polypeptide(L)'
;MHASELVELAGMVATHCTALIDGCRRIPADCIEQYWICSKVRLDRWARTLKGDDVSRQQLRGTIEEILAGEVLARIWTAVLSTYDQRRGTDEAEPVARSVMIGHAEARRRALSLLLHVSEIDAQAAVELNRLRRHADRWTELLLEEVESPGSVVADRTPGRFEGKFQVSFMAASPNPDLNARIAASIVGCFPEEVFDGVGLCLSLWFARVMSAADDAQCMIDRLLTEERSFGG
;
A
#
# COMPACT_ATOMS: atom_id res chain seq x y z
N MET A 1 -11.00 -4.31 -8.42
CA MET A 1 -9.73 -4.50 -7.71
C MET A 1 -9.92 -4.20 -6.23
N HIS A 2 -9.63 -5.15 -5.35
CA HIS A 2 -9.67 -5.07 -3.89
C HIS A 2 -8.52 -4.23 -3.33
N ALA A 3 -8.65 -3.82 -2.06
CA ALA A 3 -7.63 -3.03 -1.37
C ALA A 3 -6.31 -3.82 -1.18
N SER A 4 -6.37 -5.14 -0.95
CA SER A 4 -5.19 -6.00 -0.83
C SER A 4 -4.33 -6.00 -2.08
N GLU A 5 -4.96 -5.99 -3.26
CA GLU A 5 -4.27 -5.97 -4.56
C GLU A 5 -3.45 -4.68 -4.75
N LEU A 6 -3.76 -3.59 -4.04
CA LEU A 6 -2.93 -2.38 -4.04
C LEU A 6 -1.60 -2.59 -3.31
N VAL A 7 -1.59 -3.40 -2.25
CA VAL A 7 -0.37 -3.77 -1.53
C VAL A 7 0.46 -4.74 -2.36
N GLU A 8 -0.19 -5.68 -3.06
CA GLU A 8 0.47 -6.57 -4.02
C GLU A 8 1.15 -5.79 -5.14
N LEU A 9 0.45 -4.80 -5.70
CA LEU A 9 1.03 -3.89 -6.67
C LEU A 9 2.22 -3.10 -6.09
N ALA A 10 2.14 -2.64 -4.84
CA ALA A 10 3.26 -1.96 -4.19
C ALA A 10 4.48 -2.89 -4.06
N GLY A 11 4.26 -4.16 -3.74
CA GLY A 11 5.29 -5.19 -3.74
C GLY A 11 5.94 -5.36 -5.10
N MET A 12 5.14 -5.52 -6.16
CA MET A 12 5.63 -5.60 -7.53
C MET A 12 6.46 -4.37 -7.92
N VAL A 13 5.96 -3.17 -7.60
CA VAL A 13 6.66 -1.91 -7.90
C VAL A 13 8.01 -1.87 -7.21
N ALA A 14 8.10 -2.26 -5.93
CA ALA A 14 9.35 -2.27 -5.19
C ALA A 14 10.35 -3.29 -5.76
N THR A 15 9.91 -4.53 -6.04
CA THR A 15 10.79 -5.59 -6.58
C THR A 15 11.41 -5.21 -7.92
N HIS A 16 10.61 -4.58 -8.79
CA HIS A 16 11.00 -4.35 -10.19
C HIS A 16 11.38 -2.90 -10.46
N CYS A 17 11.56 -2.08 -9.42
CA CYS A 17 11.80 -0.65 -9.55
C CYS A 17 13.06 -0.33 -10.36
N THR A 18 14.07 -1.20 -10.34
CA THR A 18 15.32 -1.04 -11.11
C THR A 18 15.07 -1.02 -12.61
N ALA A 19 14.09 -1.76 -13.12
CA ALA A 19 13.72 -1.72 -14.54
C ALA A 19 13.22 -0.33 -14.98
N LEU A 20 12.57 0.41 -14.08
CA LEU A 20 12.19 1.81 -14.29
C LEU A 20 13.36 2.76 -14.05
N ILE A 21 14.00 2.63 -12.89
CA ILE A 21 15.02 3.57 -12.41
C ILE A 21 16.27 3.53 -13.30
N ASP A 22 16.72 2.36 -13.74
CA ASP A 22 17.95 2.17 -14.53
C ASP A 22 17.71 1.89 -16.01
N GLY A 23 16.47 1.58 -16.39
CA GLY A 23 16.13 1.28 -17.79
C GLY A 23 16.34 2.45 -18.74
N CYS A 24 16.65 2.18 -20.01
CA CYS A 24 16.80 3.25 -21.01
C CYS A 24 15.47 3.91 -21.40
N ARG A 25 14.33 3.25 -21.15
CA ARG A 25 12.99 3.74 -21.49
C ARG A 25 12.55 4.83 -20.50
N ARG A 26 12.01 5.93 -21.03
CA ARG A 26 11.32 6.94 -20.21
C ARG A 26 9.92 6.46 -19.84
N ILE A 27 9.46 6.84 -18.65
CA ILE A 27 8.08 6.60 -18.23
C ILE A 27 7.13 7.36 -19.18
N PRO A 28 6.09 6.70 -19.74
CA PRO A 28 5.11 7.38 -20.59
C PRO A 28 4.34 8.45 -19.80
N ALA A 29 4.31 9.68 -20.31
CA ALA A 29 3.61 10.80 -19.68
C ALA A 29 2.12 10.50 -19.46
N ASP A 30 1.46 9.87 -20.44
CA ASP A 30 0.05 9.48 -20.34
C ASP A 30 -0.22 8.54 -19.14
N CYS A 31 0.73 7.67 -18.79
CA CYS A 31 0.59 6.79 -17.63
C CYS A 31 0.63 7.59 -16.32
N ILE A 32 1.56 8.54 -16.20
CA ILE A 32 1.66 9.43 -15.03
C ILE A 32 0.43 10.34 -14.92
N GLU A 33 -0.07 10.85 -16.03
CA GLU A 33 -1.30 11.65 -16.08
C GLU A 33 -2.52 10.83 -15.65
N GLN A 34 -2.71 9.63 -16.18
CA GLN A 34 -3.83 8.77 -15.79
C GLN A 34 -3.76 8.36 -14.32
N TYR A 35 -2.55 8.06 -13.82
CA TYR A 35 -2.32 7.81 -12.40
C TYR A 35 -2.81 9.00 -11.55
N TRP A 36 -2.43 10.22 -11.94
CA TRP A 36 -2.82 11.43 -11.24
C TRP A 36 -4.33 11.66 -11.25
N ILE A 37 -4.97 11.63 -12.43
CA ILE A 37 -6.41 11.85 -12.61
C ILE A 37 -7.20 10.88 -11.73
N CYS A 38 -6.90 9.57 -11.84
CA CYS A 38 -7.63 8.55 -11.10
C CYS A 38 -7.42 8.70 -9.59
N SER A 39 -6.20 9.04 -9.16
CA SER A 39 -5.89 9.29 -7.76
C SER A 39 -6.65 10.49 -7.20
N LYS A 40 -6.76 11.60 -7.94
CA LYS A 40 -7.52 12.78 -7.51
C LYS A 40 -9.01 12.48 -7.36
N VAL A 41 -9.61 11.79 -8.32
CA VAL A 41 -11.03 11.37 -8.22
C VAL A 41 -11.25 10.46 -7.01
N ARG A 42 -10.32 9.53 -6.73
CA ARG A 42 -10.40 8.64 -5.57
C ARG A 42 -10.30 9.41 -4.26
N LEU A 43 -9.33 10.33 -4.15
CA LEU A 43 -9.16 11.21 -2.99
C LEU A 43 -10.42 12.04 -2.70
N ASP A 44 -11.09 12.56 -3.73
CA ASP A 44 -12.35 13.30 -3.57
C ASP A 44 -13.51 12.41 -3.09
N ARG A 45 -13.56 11.14 -3.53
CA ARG A 45 -14.55 10.17 -3.05
C ARG A 45 -14.30 9.77 -1.60
N TRP A 46 -13.03 9.59 -1.21
CA TRP A 46 -12.67 9.38 0.20
C TRP A 46 -13.06 10.56 1.06
N ALA A 47 -12.73 11.78 0.63
CA ALA A 47 -13.04 13.00 1.37
C ALA A 47 -14.54 13.19 1.60
N ARG A 48 -15.40 12.81 0.63
CA ARG A 48 -16.86 12.82 0.81
C ARG A 48 -17.33 11.75 1.78
N THR A 49 -16.78 10.54 1.67
CA THR A 49 -17.17 9.42 2.54
C THR A 49 -16.77 9.66 4.00
N LEU A 50 -15.58 10.20 4.25
CA LEU A 50 -15.09 10.53 5.59
C LEU A 50 -15.81 11.73 6.25
N LYS A 51 -16.62 12.49 5.50
CA LYS A 51 -17.39 13.64 6.00
C LYS A 51 -18.87 13.32 6.24
N GLY A 52 -19.38 12.22 5.70
CA GLY A 52 -20.82 12.02 5.53
C GLY A 52 -21.49 11.42 6.76
N ASP A 53 -22.49 12.13 7.29
CA ASP A 53 -23.33 11.69 8.42
C ASP A 53 -24.29 10.52 8.07
N ASP A 54 -24.41 10.16 6.78
CA ASP A 54 -25.33 9.12 6.26
C ASP A 54 -24.59 7.97 5.53
N VAL A 55 -23.29 7.80 5.82
CA VAL A 55 -22.49 6.72 5.26
C VAL A 55 -22.63 5.48 6.14
N SER A 56 -22.93 4.33 5.52
CA SER A 56 -22.98 3.07 6.27
C SER A 56 -21.63 2.75 6.93
N ARG A 57 -21.66 2.15 8.13
CA ARG A 57 -20.42 1.74 8.82
C ARG A 57 -19.53 0.83 7.98
N GLN A 58 -20.13 -0.01 7.13
CA GLN A 58 -19.39 -0.88 6.21
C GLN A 58 -18.67 -0.10 5.12
N GLN A 59 -19.32 0.92 4.55
CA GLN A 59 -18.72 1.79 3.54
C GLN A 59 -17.61 2.67 4.14
N LEU A 60 -17.80 3.18 5.36
CA LEU A 60 -16.76 3.90 6.09
C LEU A 60 -15.55 2.99 6.37
N ARG A 61 -15.80 1.79 6.90
CA ARG A 61 -14.76 0.78 7.13
C ARG A 61 -13.98 0.45 5.85
N GLY A 62 -14.68 0.08 4.76
CA GLY A 62 -14.03 -0.23 3.49
C GLY A 62 -13.22 0.94 2.92
N THR A 63 -13.66 2.18 3.18
CA THR A 63 -12.91 3.39 2.79
C THR A 63 -11.63 3.54 3.59
N ILE A 64 -11.66 3.30 4.90
CA ILE A 64 -10.46 3.34 5.74
C ILE A 64 -9.49 2.22 5.31
N GLU A 65 -9.97 1.01 5.04
CA GLU A 65 -9.15 -0.10 4.53
C GLU A 65 -8.47 0.29 3.21
N GLU A 66 -9.21 0.88 2.27
CA GLU A 66 -8.68 1.34 0.98
C GLU A 66 -7.68 2.48 1.12
N ILE A 67 -7.89 3.42 2.04
CA ILE A 67 -6.93 4.50 2.35
C ILE A 67 -5.61 3.91 2.85
N LEU A 68 -5.66 3.02 3.84
CA LEU A 68 -4.47 2.44 4.46
C LEU A 68 -3.67 1.59 3.45
N ALA A 69 -4.35 0.74 2.68
CA ALA A 69 -3.69 -0.08 1.66
C ALA A 69 -3.16 0.76 0.49
N GLY A 70 -3.97 1.71 0.00
CA GLY A 70 -3.57 2.59 -1.09
C GLY A 70 -2.41 3.53 -0.73
N GLU A 71 -2.24 3.87 0.55
CA GLU A 71 -1.12 4.67 1.02
C GLU A 71 0.21 3.93 0.94
N VAL A 72 0.24 2.61 1.16
CA VAL A 72 1.46 1.79 0.95
C VAL A 72 1.94 1.98 -0.49
N LEU A 73 1.06 1.72 -1.47
CA LEU A 73 1.35 1.92 -2.89
C LEU A 73 1.79 3.34 -3.21
N ALA A 74 1.09 4.36 -2.68
CA ALA A 74 1.42 5.75 -2.94
C ALA A 74 2.83 6.13 -2.45
N ARG A 75 3.25 5.63 -1.27
CA ARG A 75 4.59 5.86 -0.74
C ARG A 75 5.66 5.18 -1.59
N ILE A 76 5.49 3.90 -1.89
CA ILE A 76 6.45 3.14 -2.70
C ILE A 76 6.58 3.76 -4.09
N TRP A 77 5.46 4.09 -4.73
CA TRP A 77 5.47 4.73 -6.04
C TRP A 77 6.14 6.11 -6.01
N THR A 78 5.87 6.92 -4.98
CA THR A 78 6.55 8.21 -4.81
C THR A 78 8.06 8.05 -4.63
N ALA A 79 8.49 7.05 -3.84
CA ALA A 79 9.92 6.77 -3.67
C ALA A 79 10.58 6.38 -5.00
N VAL A 80 9.97 5.45 -5.74
CA VAL A 80 10.47 5.02 -7.06
C VAL A 80 10.56 6.19 -8.04
N LEU A 81 9.52 7.01 -8.14
CA LEU A 81 9.53 8.18 -9.04
C LEU A 81 10.52 9.25 -8.60
N SER A 82 10.73 9.43 -7.29
CA SER A 82 11.76 10.33 -6.77
C SER A 82 13.15 9.86 -7.17
N THR A 83 13.44 8.57 -6.99
CA THR A 83 14.73 8.00 -7.40
C THR A 83 14.90 8.02 -8.92
N TYR A 84 13.83 7.76 -9.68
CA TYR A 84 13.83 7.84 -11.14
C TYR A 84 14.23 9.24 -11.65
N ASP A 85 13.56 10.27 -11.14
CA ASP A 85 13.82 11.66 -11.53
C ASP A 85 15.20 12.12 -11.06
N GLN A 86 15.60 11.75 -9.84
CA GLN A 86 16.94 12.04 -9.32
C GLN A 86 18.05 11.42 -10.19
N ARG A 87 17.92 10.15 -10.61
CA ARG A 87 18.94 9.50 -11.46
C ARG A 87 19.01 10.10 -12.86
N ARG A 88 17.92 10.67 -13.36
CA ARG A 88 17.88 11.30 -14.70
C ARG A 88 18.11 12.80 -14.69
N GLY A 89 18.15 13.44 -13.51
CA GLY A 89 18.23 14.89 -13.37
C GLY A 89 16.98 15.59 -13.91
N THR A 90 15.82 14.95 -13.78
CA THR A 90 14.50 15.48 -14.21
C THR A 90 13.63 15.80 -13.00
N ASP A 91 12.49 16.46 -13.25
CA ASP A 91 11.48 16.81 -12.24
C ASP A 91 10.08 16.67 -12.88
N GLU A 92 9.82 15.53 -13.53
CA GLU A 92 8.63 15.33 -14.36
C GLU A 92 7.59 14.43 -13.65
N ALA A 93 8.03 13.33 -13.02
CA ALA A 93 7.13 12.32 -12.45
C ALA A 93 6.96 12.47 -10.93
N GLU A 94 8.01 12.85 -10.22
CA GLU A 94 8.05 13.02 -8.77
C GLU A 94 7.04 14.06 -8.27
N PRO A 95 6.90 15.26 -8.87
CA PRO A 95 5.92 16.25 -8.42
C PRO A 95 4.47 15.74 -8.47
N VAL A 96 4.17 14.91 -9.47
CA VAL A 96 2.86 14.29 -9.65
C VAL A 96 2.58 13.30 -8.52
N ALA A 97 3.53 12.41 -8.24
CA ALA A 97 3.43 11.45 -7.15
C ALA A 97 3.32 12.12 -5.78
N ARG A 98 4.17 13.14 -5.53
CA ARG A 98 4.14 13.95 -4.31
C ARG A 98 2.78 14.61 -4.08
N SER A 99 2.17 15.16 -5.13
CA SER A 99 0.83 15.75 -5.07
C SER A 99 -0.25 14.74 -4.66
N VAL A 100 -0.13 13.48 -5.10
CA VAL A 100 -1.04 12.39 -4.69
C VAL A 100 -0.75 11.98 -3.24
N MET A 101 0.52 11.86 -2.86
CA MET A 101 0.94 11.48 -1.51
C MET A 101 0.46 12.48 -0.44
N ILE A 102 0.46 13.78 -0.73
CA ILE A 102 -0.12 14.81 0.16
C ILE A 102 -1.61 14.52 0.43
N GLY A 103 -2.36 14.16 -0.61
CA GLY A 103 -3.78 13.80 -0.48
C GLY A 103 -3.98 12.53 0.36
N HIS A 104 -3.13 11.53 0.17
CA HIS A 104 -3.15 10.30 0.97
C HIS A 104 -2.85 10.58 2.45
N ALA A 105 -1.85 11.41 2.76
CA ALA A 105 -1.51 11.77 4.14
C ALA A 105 -2.67 12.48 4.86
N GLU A 106 -3.40 13.35 4.16
CA GLU A 106 -4.60 13.99 4.70
C GLU A 106 -5.75 13.00 4.90
N ALA A 107 -6.00 12.11 3.93
CA ALA A 107 -7.03 11.08 4.05
C ALA A 107 -6.75 10.12 5.22
N ARG A 108 -5.49 9.68 5.37
CA ARG A 108 -5.04 8.84 6.51
C ARG A 108 -5.26 9.58 7.83
N ARG A 109 -4.84 10.84 7.93
CA ARG A 109 -5.03 11.64 9.16
C ARG A 109 -6.49 11.68 9.59
N ARG A 110 -7.41 11.93 8.66
CA ARG A 110 -8.85 11.92 8.94
C ARG A 110 -9.35 10.53 9.34
N ALA A 111 -8.97 9.49 8.61
CA ALA A 111 -9.33 8.12 8.94
C ALA A 111 -8.87 7.71 10.35
N LEU A 112 -7.64 8.05 10.73
CA LEU A 112 -7.12 7.81 12.09
C LEU A 112 -7.87 8.61 13.15
N SER A 113 -8.27 9.85 12.83
CA SER A 113 -9.10 10.64 13.73
C SER A 113 -10.44 9.95 14.01
N LEU A 114 -11.09 9.39 12.99
CA LEU A 114 -12.35 8.64 13.18
C LEU A 114 -12.16 7.38 14.01
N LEU A 115 -11.03 6.67 13.87
CA LEU A 115 -10.73 5.48 14.69
C LEU A 115 -10.59 5.79 16.19
N LEU A 116 -10.30 7.04 16.56
CA LEU A 116 -10.24 7.47 17.96
C LEU A 116 -11.62 7.84 18.53
N HIS A 117 -12.61 8.10 17.67
CA HIS A 117 -13.97 8.46 18.06
C HIS A 117 -14.90 7.24 17.95
N VAL A 118 -14.98 6.47 19.05
CA VAL A 118 -15.67 5.15 19.16
C VAL A 118 -17.17 5.18 18.82
N SER A 119 -17.79 6.35 18.68
CA SER A 119 -19.22 6.46 18.32
C SER A 119 -19.52 6.06 16.87
N GLU A 120 -18.55 6.13 15.97
CA GLU A 120 -18.79 5.96 14.52
C GLU A 120 -18.44 4.55 14.01
N ILE A 121 -17.54 3.84 14.69
CA ILE A 121 -17.02 2.53 14.28
C ILE A 121 -17.16 1.55 15.44
N ASP A 122 -17.65 0.35 15.14
CA ASP A 122 -17.74 -0.73 16.11
C ASP A 122 -16.37 -1.08 16.70
N ALA A 123 -16.30 -1.45 17.98
CA ALA A 123 -15.04 -1.69 18.69
C ALA A 123 -14.20 -2.79 18.02
N GLN A 124 -14.84 -3.84 17.51
CA GLN A 124 -14.15 -4.91 16.79
C GLN A 124 -13.57 -4.40 15.46
N ALA A 125 -14.35 -3.62 14.71
CA ALA A 125 -13.89 -3.01 13.48
C ALA A 125 -12.72 -2.03 13.72
N ALA A 126 -12.73 -1.26 14.80
CA ALA A 126 -11.63 -0.37 15.16
C ALA A 126 -10.33 -1.15 15.45
N VAL A 127 -10.41 -2.29 16.15
CA VAL A 127 -9.26 -3.17 16.40
C VAL A 127 -8.69 -3.73 15.09
N GLU A 128 -9.57 -4.21 14.21
CA GLU A 128 -9.18 -4.76 12.90
C GLU A 128 -8.52 -3.71 12.00
N LEU A 129 -9.08 -2.49 11.95
CA LEU A 129 -8.52 -1.37 11.19
C LEU A 129 -7.17 -0.92 11.77
N ASN A 130 -6.99 -0.94 13.09
CA ASN A 130 -5.69 -0.63 13.70
C ASN A 130 -4.64 -1.72 13.43
N ARG A 131 -5.03 -3.00 13.35
CA ARG A 131 -4.12 -4.07 12.90
C ARG A 131 -3.70 -3.87 11.45
N LEU A 132 -4.65 -3.59 10.56
CA LEU A 132 -4.36 -3.28 9.16
C LEU A 132 -3.42 -2.08 9.03
N ARG A 133 -3.65 -1.01 9.82
CA ARG A 133 -2.77 0.16 9.85
C ARG A 133 -1.33 -0.22 10.18
N ARG A 134 -1.11 -1.05 11.22
CA ARG A 134 0.24 -1.49 11.61
C ARG A 134 0.90 -2.37 10.54
N HIS A 135 0.13 -3.25 9.90
CA HIS A 135 0.62 -4.03 8.76
C HIS A 135 1.03 -3.12 7.60
N ALA A 136 0.20 -2.14 7.24
CA ALA A 136 0.51 -1.17 6.19
C ALA A 136 1.80 -0.37 6.51
N ASP A 137 1.99 0.02 7.77
CA ASP A 137 3.20 0.74 8.21
C ASP A 137 4.45 -0.15 8.06
N ARG A 138 4.41 -1.41 8.51
CA ARG A 138 5.54 -2.34 8.35
C ARG A 138 5.83 -2.72 6.90
N TRP A 139 4.79 -2.96 6.10
CA TRP A 139 4.98 -3.23 4.67
C TRP A 139 5.61 -2.03 3.98
N THR A 140 5.19 -0.81 4.34
CA THR A 140 5.82 0.40 3.83
C THR A 140 7.31 0.43 4.14
N GLU A 141 7.72 0.17 5.39
CA GLU A 141 9.14 0.16 5.77
C GLU A 141 9.94 -0.88 4.98
N LEU A 142 9.47 -2.12 4.92
CA LEU A 142 10.14 -3.22 4.20
C LEU A 142 10.26 -2.95 2.69
N LEU A 143 9.19 -2.41 2.08
CA LEU A 143 9.17 -2.13 0.66
C LEU A 143 10.00 -0.88 0.30
N LEU A 144 10.08 0.12 1.19
CA LEU A 144 10.97 1.26 0.99
C LEU A 144 12.44 0.83 1.06
N GLU A 145 12.79 -0.06 2.00
CA GLU A 145 14.13 -0.63 2.09
C GLU A 145 14.53 -1.34 0.78
N GLU A 146 13.61 -2.11 0.18
CA GLU A 146 13.84 -2.77 -1.11
C GLU A 146 14.04 -1.75 -2.25
N VAL A 147 13.32 -0.62 -2.25
CA VAL A 147 13.52 0.44 -3.26
C VAL A 147 14.89 1.12 -3.12
N GLU A 148 15.32 1.38 -1.88
CA GLU A 148 16.60 2.05 -1.60
C GLU A 148 17.80 1.14 -1.86
N SER A 149 17.67 -0.16 -1.54
CA SER A 149 18.72 -1.16 -1.70
C SER A 149 18.18 -2.45 -2.34
N PRO A 150 17.93 -2.45 -3.67
CA PRO A 150 17.35 -3.60 -4.37
C PRO A 150 18.19 -4.86 -4.18
N GLY A 151 17.54 -5.96 -3.76
CA GLY A 151 18.19 -7.25 -3.52
C GLY A 151 18.87 -7.41 -2.15
N SER A 152 18.93 -6.37 -1.31
CA SER A 152 19.53 -6.43 0.04
C SER A 152 18.76 -7.37 0.98
N VAL A 153 17.43 -7.37 0.90
CA VAL A 153 16.55 -8.14 1.80
C VAL A 153 16.66 -9.67 1.56
N VAL A 154 17.18 -10.09 0.39
CA VAL A 154 17.34 -11.51 0.01
C VAL A 154 18.54 -12.17 0.71
N ALA A 155 19.54 -11.40 1.16
CA ALA A 155 20.80 -11.96 1.64
C ALA A 155 20.82 -12.36 3.12
N ASP A 156 19.99 -11.75 3.98
CA ASP A 156 20.22 -11.78 5.45
C ASP A 156 19.09 -12.38 6.31
N ARG A 157 18.04 -12.95 5.71
CA ARG A 157 16.97 -13.62 6.48
C ARG A 157 16.85 -15.10 6.12
N THR A 158 17.44 -15.94 6.96
CA THR A 158 17.41 -17.40 6.91
C THR A 158 15.97 -17.93 6.79
N PRO A 159 15.70 -18.91 5.91
CA PRO A 159 14.37 -19.48 5.72
C PRO A 159 14.01 -20.38 6.91
N GLY A 160 13.31 -19.81 7.89
CA GLY A 160 12.97 -20.48 9.14
C GLY A 160 11.55 -20.21 9.58
N ARG A 161 10.61 -20.96 8.98
CA ARG A 161 9.43 -21.54 9.65
C ARG A 161 8.50 -20.57 10.38
N PHE A 162 7.44 -20.10 9.70
CA PHE A 162 6.11 -19.96 10.30
C PHE A 162 5.04 -20.03 9.20
N GLU A 163 4.32 -21.14 9.14
CA GLU A 163 3.08 -21.27 8.36
C GLU A 163 1.96 -20.59 9.15
N GLY A 164 1.93 -19.26 9.13
CA GLY A 164 0.81 -18.46 9.60
C GLY A 164 -0.13 -18.17 8.44
N LYS A 165 -1.23 -18.93 8.33
CA LYS A 165 -2.27 -18.65 7.32
C LYS A 165 -2.85 -17.25 7.55
N PHE A 166 -2.69 -16.40 6.55
CA PHE A 166 -3.31 -15.09 6.48
C PHE A 166 -4.85 -15.21 6.58
N GLN A 167 -5.42 -14.55 7.58
CA GLN A 167 -6.84 -14.23 7.65
C GLN A 167 -6.99 -12.76 8.07
N VAL A 168 -6.30 -11.82 7.41
CA VAL A 168 -6.87 -10.47 7.35
C VAL A 168 -7.95 -10.53 6.29
N SER A 169 -9.16 -10.72 6.77
CA SER A 169 -10.33 -10.83 5.94
C SER A 169 -10.64 -9.44 5.38
N PHE A 170 -10.05 -9.07 4.24
CA PHE A 170 -10.49 -7.97 3.39
C PHE A 170 -11.87 -8.35 2.80
N MET A 171 -12.90 -8.46 3.64
CA MET A 171 -14.21 -9.03 3.26
C MET A 171 -15.10 -8.06 2.51
N ALA A 172 -14.79 -6.76 2.50
CA ALA A 172 -15.59 -5.79 1.79
C ALA A 172 -15.12 -5.64 0.34
N ALA A 173 -16.07 -5.54 -0.58
CA ALA A 173 -15.79 -4.96 -1.90
C ALA A 173 -15.13 -3.59 -1.69
N SER A 174 -14.01 -3.35 -2.38
CA SER A 174 -13.34 -2.04 -2.31
C SER A 174 -14.34 -0.94 -2.73
N PRO A 175 -14.38 0.21 -2.03
CA PRO A 175 -15.30 1.30 -2.38
C PRO A 175 -15.08 1.87 -3.78
N ASN A 176 -13.87 1.78 -4.32
CA ASN A 176 -13.50 2.33 -5.62
C ASN A 176 -12.76 1.29 -6.48
N PRO A 177 -13.39 0.16 -6.82
CA PRO A 177 -12.70 -0.95 -7.46
C PRO A 177 -12.30 -0.63 -8.91
N ASP A 178 -13.03 0.28 -9.56
CA ASP A 178 -12.77 0.83 -10.89
C ASP A 178 -11.56 1.76 -10.89
N LEU A 179 -11.49 2.70 -9.93
CA LEU A 179 -10.36 3.63 -9.82
C LEU A 179 -9.09 2.89 -9.41
N ASN A 180 -9.18 1.91 -8.51
CA ASN A 180 -8.04 1.08 -8.14
C ASN A 180 -7.46 0.35 -9.34
N ALA A 181 -8.31 -0.26 -10.17
CA ALA A 181 -7.87 -0.94 -11.39
C ALA A 181 -7.21 0.03 -12.40
N ARG A 182 -7.75 1.24 -12.56
CA ARG A 182 -7.17 2.25 -13.46
C ARG A 182 -5.84 2.80 -12.94
N ILE A 183 -5.73 3.04 -11.64
CA ILE A 183 -4.46 3.42 -10.98
C ILE A 183 -3.44 2.30 -11.19
N ALA A 184 -3.82 1.05 -10.96
CA ALA A 184 -2.94 -0.09 -11.17
C ALA A 184 -2.47 -0.20 -12.62
N ALA A 185 -3.39 -0.14 -13.58
CA ALA A 185 -3.06 -0.18 -15.01
C ALA A 185 -2.11 0.96 -15.41
N SER A 186 -2.31 2.18 -14.88
CA SER A 186 -1.43 3.31 -15.16
C SER A 186 -0.01 3.12 -14.60
N ILE A 187 0.13 2.53 -13.40
CA ILE A 187 1.44 2.22 -12.81
C ILE A 187 2.11 1.08 -13.58
N VAL A 188 1.39 -0.01 -13.85
CA VAL A 188 1.87 -1.16 -14.63
C VAL A 188 2.34 -0.71 -16.02
N GLY A 189 1.59 0.15 -16.69
CA GLY A 189 1.95 0.69 -18.02
C GLY A 189 3.24 1.53 -18.04
N CYS A 190 3.73 1.97 -16.88
CA CYS A 190 5.04 2.60 -16.77
C CYS A 190 6.18 1.59 -16.97
N PHE A 191 5.99 0.34 -16.56
CA PHE A 191 7.04 -0.69 -16.62
C PHE A 191 7.27 -1.15 -18.06
N PRO A 192 8.53 -1.49 -18.40
CA PRO A 192 8.85 -2.14 -19.68
C PRO A 192 8.27 -3.57 -19.70
N GLU A 193 7.91 -4.07 -20.89
CA GLU A 193 7.20 -5.36 -21.05
C GLU A 193 8.02 -6.55 -20.51
N GLU A 194 9.34 -6.43 -20.54
CA GLU A 194 10.31 -7.43 -20.09
C GLU A 194 10.24 -7.75 -18.59
N VAL A 195 9.57 -6.89 -17.81
CA VAL A 195 9.30 -7.11 -16.38
C VAL A 195 8.19 -8.15 -16.17
N PHE A 196 7.37 -8.38 -17.19
CA PHE A 196 6.27 -9.33 -17.17
C PHE A 196 6.65 -10.59 -17.95
N ASP A 197 6.32 -11.76 -17.41
CA ASP A 197 6.45 -12.99 -18.19
C ASP A 197 5.44 -13.03 -19.35
N GLY A 198 5.54 -14.04 -20.22
CA GLY A 198 4.61 -14.20 -21.35
C GLY A 198 3.13 -14.40 -20.95
N VAL A 199 2.82 -14.47 -19.65
CA VAL A 199 1.47 -14.59 -19.08
C VAL A 199 1.07 -13.31 -18.31
N GLY A 200 1.95 -12.31 -18.24
CA GLY A 200 1.69 -11.05 -17.53
C GLY A 200 1.90 -11.12 -16.01
N LEU A 201 2.50 -12.19 -15.49
CA LEU A 201 2.71 -12.40 -14.06
C LEU A 201 4.08 -11.88 -13.63
N CYS A 202 4.10 -11.25 -12.46
CA CYS A 202 5.28 -10.55 -11.93
C CYS A 202 5.64 -11.02 -10.50
N LEU A 203 4.80 -11.85 -9.87
CA LEU A 203 4.89 -12.16 -8.44
C LEU A 203 5.94 -13.24 -8.17
N SER A 204 7.14 -12.76 -7.87
CA SER A 204 8.25 -13.53 -7.34
C SER A 204 7.88 -14.14 -5.98
N LEU A 205 8.39 -15.34 -5.70
CA LEU A 205 8.31 -16.04 -4.41
C LEU A 205 8.71 -15.16 -3.20
N TRP A 206 9.41 -14.06 -3.44
CA TRP A 206 9.75 -13.04 -2.44
C TRP A 206 8.52 -12.34 -1.86
N PHE A 207 7.52 -11.96 -2.66
CA PHE A 207 6.34 -11.24 -2.16
C PHE A 207 5.56 -12.10 -1.14
N ALA A 208 5.36 -13.39 -1.45
CA ALA A 208 4.74 -14.34 -0.54
C ALA A 208 5.52 -14.47 0.79
N ARG A 209 6.86 -14.35 0.76
CA ARG A 209 7.73 -14.42 1.95
C ARG A 209 7.68 -13.13 2.77
N VAL A 210 7.69 -11.97 2.13
CA VAL A 210 7.62 -10.66 2.81
C VAL A 210 6.29 -10.50 3.54
N MET A 211 5.19 -10.89 2.89
CA MET A 211 3.86 -10.85 3.51
C MET A 211 3.82 -11.75 4.76
N SER A 212 4.30 -12.99 4.66
CA SER A 212 4.39 -13.90 5.82
C SER A 212 5.24 -13.34 6.97
N ALA A 213 6.43 -12.81 6.66
CA ALA A 213 7.35 -12.33 7.70
C ALA A 213 6.84 -11.09 8.44
N ALA A 214 6.20 -10.16 7.73
CA ALA A 214 5.61 -8.96 8.33
C ALA A 214 4.43 -9.29 9.26
N ASP A 215 3.70 -10.36 8.95
CA ASP A 215 2.59 -10.86 9.76
C ASP A 215 3.09 -11.59 11.02
N ASP A 216 4.10 -12.46 10.88
CA ASP A 216 4.71 -13.17 12.00
C ASP A 216 5.24 -12.19 13.06
N ALA A 217 5.90 -11.12 12.61
CA ALA A 217 6.37 -10.04 13.48
C ALA A 217 5.20 -9.33 14.20
N GLN A 218 4.05 -9.10 13.54
CA GLN A 218 2.88 -8.53 14.21
C GLN A 218 2.34 -9.45 15.29
N CYS A 219 2.21 -10.74 14.99
CA CYS A 219 1.67 -11.71 15.92
C CYS A 219 2.53 -11.81 17.17
N MET A 220 3.86 -11.75 17.02
CA MET A 220 4.79 -11.70 18.16
C MET A 220 4.59 -10.44 19.01
N ILE A 221 4.49 -9.27 18.37
CA ILE A 221 4.25 -7.99 19.08
C ILE A 221 2.89 -8.00 19.80
N ASP A 222 1.83 -8.46 19.15
CA ASP A 222 0.49 -8.50 19.73
C ASP A 222 0.43 -9.43 20.95
N ARG A 223 1.14 -10.58 20.93
CA ARG A 223 1.25 -11.46 22.10
C ARG A 223 1.93 -10.77 23.28
N LEU A 224 3.09 -10.14 23.05
CA LEU A 224 3.82 -9.42 24.10
C LEU A 224 2.98 -8.31 24.75
N LEU A 225 2.27 -7.52 23.94
CA LEU A 225 1.38 -6.45 24.44
C LEU A 225 0.17 -6.98 25.22
N THR A 226 -0.26 -8.22 24.97
CA THR A 226 -1.38 -8.84 25.68
C THR A 226 -0.91 -9.50 26.98
N GLU A 227 0.29 -10.08 26.98
CA GLU A 227 0.94 -10.66 28.16
C GLU A 227 1.32 -9.57 29.17
N GLU A 228 1.91 -8.44 28.76
CA GLU A 228 2.24 -7.32 29.67
C GLU A 228 1.00 -6.73 30.37
N ARG A 229 -0.15 -6.72 29.71
CA ARG A 229 -1.43 -6.29 30.32
C ARG A 229 -1.97 -7.30 31.34
N SER A 230 -1.56 -8.56 31.25
CA SER A 230 -1.98 -9.64 32.15
C SER A 230 -1.12 -9.72 33.42
N PHE A 231 0.10 -9.18 33.40
CA PHE A 231 1.00 -9.10 34.55
C PHE A 231 0.93 -7.79 35.35
N GLY A 232 0.12 -6.82 34.90
CA GLY A 232 -0.07 -5.51 35.56
C GLY A 232 -1.38 -5.34 36.35
N GLY A 233 -2.08 -6.44 36.66
CA GLY A 233 -3.34 -6.45 37.43
C GLY A 233 -3.19 -7.06 38.81
#